data_AF-A0A7V8WAR1-F1
#
_entry.id   AF-A0A7V8WAR1-F1
#
_cell.length_a   1.000
_cell.length_b   1.000
_cell.length_c   1.000
_cell.angle_alpha   90.00
_cell.angle_beta   90.00
_cell.angle_gamma   90.00
#
_symmetry.space_group_name_H-M   'P 1'
#
loop_
_entity.id
_entity.type
_entity.pdbx_description
1 polymer ?
#
loop_
_entity_poly.entity_id
_entity_poly.type
_entity_poly.pdbx_seq_one_letter_code
_entity_poly.pdbx_strand_id
1 'polypeptide(L)' 'ASFGELGGCPVPRGATGNIASEDLVSMLHEMGLVTGVDLERLVAAAREAQQVLGRPLSSHVLTAGPVEWPRA' A
#
# COMPACT_ATOMS: atom_id res chain seq x y z
N ALA A 1 -2.98 -9.14 -3.37
CA ALA A 1 -2.32 -7.92 -2.87
C ALA A 1 -1.45 -8.30 -1.67
N SER A 2 -0.43 -7.49 -1.39
CA SER A 2 0.50 -7.65 -0.26
C SER A 2 0.77 -6.28 0.35
N PHE A 3 0.71 -6.16 1.67
CA PHE A 3 0.91 -4.87 2.35
C PHE A 3 2.34 -4.37 2.10
N GLY A 4 2.49 -3.06 1.87
CA GLY A 4 3.77 -2.43 1.52
C GLY A 4 4.43 -3.01 0.25
N GLU A 5 3.64 -3.59 -0.67
CA GLU A 5 4.14 -4.27 -1.87
C GLU A 5 5.16 -5.39 -1.56
N LEU A 6 5.00 -6.06 -0.41
CA LEU A 6 5.94 -7.11 -0.02
C LEU A 6 5.94 -8.27 -1.03
N GLY A 7 7.14 -8.57 -1.51
CA GLY A 7 7.41 -9.56 -2.54
C GLY A 7 8.06 -8.92 -3.77
N GLY A 8 8.68 -9.73 -4.60
CA GLY A 8 9.27 -9.31 -5.87
C GLY A 8 9.26 -10.50 -6.82
N CYS A 9 9.31 -10.24 -8.12
CA CYS A 9 9.35 -11.34 -9.07
C CYS A 9 10.76 -11.97 -9.10
N PRO A 10 10.91 -13.29 -8.92
CA PRO A 10 12.21 -13.95 -8.92
C PRO A 10 12.83 -14.06 -10.31
N VAL A 11 12.03 -13.92 -11.39
CA VAL A 11 12.47 -14.19 -12.76
C VAL A 11 12.97 -12.91 -13.46
N PRO A 12 12.17 -11.85 -13.69
CA PRO A 12 12.73 -10.55 -14.05
C PRO A 12 13.14 -9.83 -12.76
N ARG A 13 14.46 -9.77 -12.52
CA ARG A 13 15.03 -8.99 -11.42
C ARG A 13 14.52 -7.55 -11.50
N GLY A 14 13.90 -7.07 -10.42
CA GLY A 14 13.39 -5.70 -10.32
C GLY A 14 11.99 -5.49 -10.88
N ALA A 15 11.33 -6.51 -11.42
CA ALA A 15 9.90 -6.40 -11.70
C ALA A 15 9.10 -6.34 -10.39
N THR A 16 8.04 -5.54 -10.41
CA THR A 16 7.10 -5.38 -9.30
C THR A 16 6.46 -6.72 -8.94
N GLY A 17 6.16 -6.88 -7.65
CA GLY A 17 5.62 -8.12 -7.09
C GLY A 17 4.10 -8.11 -7.09
N ASN A 18 3.53 -8.33 -5.91
CA ASN A 18 2.10 -8.17 -5.70
C ASN A 18 1.71 -6.71 -5.73
N ILE A 19 0.46 -6.40 -6.08
CA ILE A 19 -0.12 -5.07 -5.86
C ILE A 19 -0.06 -4.74 -4.35
N ALA A 20 0.32 -3.50 -4.00
CA ALA A 20 0.29 -3.00 -2.63
C ALA A 20 -1.15 -3.00 -2.07
N SER A 21 -1.34 -3.56 -0.88
CA SER A 21 -2.68 -3.62 -0.26
C SER A 21 -3.23 -2.23 0.06
N GLU A 22 -2.39 -1.29 0.46
CA GLU A 22 -2.75 0.10 0.77
C GLU A 22 -3.28 0.81 -0.46
N ASP A 23 -2.59 0.65 -1.59
CA ASP A 23 -2.96 1.28 -2.86
C ASP A 23 -4.29 0.71 -3.37
N LEU A 24 -4.49 -0.60 -3.24
CA LEU A 24 -5.76 -1.25 -3.57
C LEU A 24 -6.90 -0.78 -2.66
N VAL A 25 -6.67 -0.71 -1.34
CA VAL A 25 -7.69 -0.28 -0.38
C VAL A 25 -8.05 1.19 -0.57
N SER A 26 -7.06 2.07 -0.78
CA SER A 26 -7.29 3.49 -1.09
C SER A 26 -8.16 3.63 -2.32
N MET A 27 -7.80 2.97 -3.43
CA MET A 27 -8.59 2.99 -4.67
C MET A 27 -10.04 2.54 -4.44
N LEU A 28 -10.25 1.44 -3.70
CA LEU A 28 -11.58 0.94 -3.41
C LEU A 28 -12.39 1.92 -2.55
N HIS A 29 -11.78 2.54 -1.53
CA HIS A 29 -12.42 3.57 -0.71
C HIS A 29 -12.79 4.80 -1.52
N GLU A 30 -11.93 5.26 -2.43
CA GLU A 30 -12.20 6.38 -3.34
C GLU A 30 -13.34 6.07 -4.31
N MET A 31 -13.49 4.81 -4.72
CA MET A 31 -14.64 4.33 -5.50
C MET A 31 -15.94 4.18 -4.67
N GLY A 32 -15.90 4.47 -3.37
CA GLY A 32 -17.05 4.31 -2.46
C GLY A 32 -17.34 2.86 -2.06
N LEU A 33 -16.40 1.94 -2.27
CA LEU A 33 -16.55 0.53 -1.92
C LEU A 33 -16.05 0.26 -0.50
N VAL A 34 -16.87 -0.48 0.27
CA VAL A 34 -16.51 -0.89 1.64
C VAL A 34 -15.64 -2.14 1.59
N THR A 35 -14.45 -2.06 2.18
CA THR A 35 -13.50 -3.19 2.26
C THR A 35 -13.45 -3.84 3.64
N GLY A 36 -13.93 -3.14 4.68
CA GLY A 36 -13.75 -3.55 6.09
C GLY A 36 -12.32 -3.40 6.61
N VAL A 37 -11.41 -2.80 5.83
CA VAL A 37 -10.01 -2.58 6.18
C VAL A 37 -9.80 -1.14 6.65
N ASP A 38 -9.14 -0.98 7.79
CA ASP A 38 -8.66 0.31 8.30
C ASP A 38 -7.38 0.69 7.55
N LEU A 39 -7.47 1.71 6.69
CA LEU A 39 -6.36 2.13 5.82
C LEU A 39 -5.20 2.73 6.62
N GLU A 40 -5.47 3.50 7.68
CA GLU A 40 -4.42 4.11 8.51
C GLU A 40 -3.59 3.04 9.21
N ARG A 41 -4.26 2.03 9.80
CA ARG A 41 -3.58 0.90 10.44
C ARG A 41 -2.79 0.07 9.45
N LEU A 42 -3.29 -0.10 8.23
CA LEU A 42 -2.58 -0.81 7.18
C LEU A 42 -1.29 -0.07 6.77
N VAL A 43 -1.38 1.24 6.55
CA VAL A 43 -0.21 2.09 6.25
C VAL A 43 0.80 2.08 7.39
N ALA A 44 0.35 2.11 8.65
CA ALA A 44 1.23 1.99 9.82
C ALA A 44 1.99 0.65 9.82
N ALA A 45 1.30 -0.47 9.53
CA ALA A 45 1.93 -1.78 9.44
C ALA A 45 2.96 -1.87 8.30
N ALA A 46 2.69 -1.26 7.14
CA ALA A 46 3.66 -1.19 6.05
C ALA A 46 4.89 -0.34 6.42
N ARG A 47 4.70 0.75 7.16
CA ARG A 47 5.79 1.59 7.66
C ARG A 47 6.69 0.84 8.64
N GLU A 48 6.11 0.08 9.56
CA GLU A 48 6.84 -0.83 10.47
C GLU A 48 7.65 -1.87 9.69
N ALA A 49 7.04 -2.52 8.69
CA ALA A 49 7.74 -3.51 7.86
C ALA A 49 8.92 -2.90 7.08
N GLN A 50 8.77 -1.66 6.60
CA GLN A 50 9.85 -0.93 5.96
C GLN A 50 11.05 -0.73 6.91
N GLN A 51 10.79 -0.39 8.17
CA GLN A 51 11.83 -0.24 9.20
C GLN A 51 12.53 -1.58 9.47
N VAL A 52 11.77 -2.65 9.65
CA VAL A 52 12.32 -3.99 9.93
C VAL A 52 13.19 -4.49 8.77
N LEU A 53 12.78 -4.25 7.53
CA LEU A 53 13.51 -4.69 6.34
C LEU A 53 14.71 -3.81 5.99
N GLY A 54 14.80 -2.60 6.57
CA GLY A 54 15.89 -1.66 6.30
C GLY A 54 15.96 -1.18 4.85
N ARG A 55 14.86 -1.27 4.10
CA ARG A 55 14.76 -0.83 2.70
C ARG A 55 13.40 -0.18 2.44
N PRO A 56 13.30 0.78 1.51
CA PRO A 56 12.02 1.37 1.16
C PRO A 56 11.07 0.33 0.54
N LEU A 57 9.78 0.49 0.83
CA LEU A 57 8.68 -0.21 0.19
C LEU A 57 8.05 0.71 -0.86
N SER A 58 7.41 0.15 -1.89
CA SER A 58 7.01 0.88 -3.10
C SER A 58 5.54 1.27 -3.17
N SER A 59 4.76 1.03 -2.12
CA SER A 59 3.38 1.52 -2.04
C SER A 59 3.32 3.04 -2.25
N HIS A 60 2.43 3.46 -3.13
CA HIS A 60 2.17 4.88 -3.39
C HIS A 60 1.54 5.55 -2.18
N VAL A 61 0.55 4.90 -1.55
CA VAL A 61 -0.15 5.43 -0.38
C VAL A 61 0.79 5.52 0.83
N LEU A 62 1.72 4.58 1.01
CA LEU A 62 2.74 4.67 2.05
C LEU A 62 3.64 5.90 1.87
N THR A 63 3.96 6.25 0.61
CA THR A 63 4.87 7.33 0.25
C THR A 63 4.20 8.70 0.27
N ALA A 64 3.02 8.82 -0.35
CA ALA A 64 2.31 10.08 -0.56
C ALA A 64 1.22 10.34 0.48
N GLY A 65 0.74 9.31 1.17
CA GLY A 65 -0.46 9.36 2.00
C GLY A 65 -1.74 8.99 1.21
N PRO A 66 -2.86 8.77 1.92
CA PRO A 66 -4.16 8.54 1.31
C PRO A 66 -4.70 9.82 0.63
N VAL A 67 -5.60 9.64 -0.34
CA VAL A 67 -6.22 10.76 -1.04
C VAL A 67 -7.32 11.39 -0.18
N GLU A 68 -7.20 12.69 0.07
CA GLU A 68 -8.24 13.49 0.72
C GLU A 68 -8.94 14.37 -0.32
N TRP A 69 -10.15 13.96 -0.73
CA TRP A 69 -10.98 14.79 -1.60
C TRP A 69 -11.64 15.90 -0.80
N PRO A 70 -11.48 17.19 -1.17
CA PRO A 70 -12.26 18.27 -0.55
C PRO A 70 -13.75 17.95 -0.73
N ARG A 71 -14.48 17.82 0.37
CA ARG A 71 -15.94 17.66 0.29
C ARG A 71 -16.52 18.97 -0.27
N ALA A 72 -17.31 18.85 -1.33
CA ALA A 72 -18.09 19.95 -1.91
C ALA A 72 -19.12 20.50 -0.90
#